data_AF-A0A9D1IPU3-F1
#
_entry.id   AF-A0A9D1IPU3-F1
#
_cell.length_a   1.000
_cell.length_b   1.000
_cell.length_c   1.000
_cell.angle_alpha   90.00
_cell.angle_beta   90.00
_cell.angle_gamma   90.00
#
_symmetry.space_group_name_H-M   'P 1'
#
loop_
_entity.id
_entity.type
_entity.pdbx_description
1 polymer ?
#
loop_
_entity_poly.entity_id
_entity_poly.type
_entity_poly.pdbx_seq_one_letter_code
_entity_poly.pdbx_strand_id
1 'polypeptide(L)'
;MEKQRKIKVLAVAALIITILGLTVAFAALSQTLTINGAATLDAAKWGIKFENLSDGDATGDATINDTAVIADDLVTINNIDVSLSTPGDSVTYTVDLVNEGTINAEIYSI
;
A
#
# COMPACT_ATOMS: atom_id res chain seq x y z
N MET A 1 -59.31 49.14 7.36
CA MET A 1 -58.43 48.31 8.22
C MET A 1 -58.41 46.82 7.82
N GLU A 2 -59.52 46.24 7.36
CA GLU A 2 -59.60 44.79 7.07
C GLU A 2 -58.79 44.32 5.83
N LYS A 3 -58.72 45.12 4.76
CA LYS A 3 -57.95 44.81 3.53
C LYS A 3 -56.44 44.68 3.83
N GLN A 4 -55.89 45.58 4.65
CA GLN A 4 -54.50 45.53 5.11
C GLN A 4 -54.25 44.30 6.01
N ARG A 5 -55.22 43.93 6.85
CA ARG A 5 -55.15 42.70 7.66
C ARG A 5 -55.10 41.46 6.78
N LYS A 6 -55.95 41.37 5.75
CA LYS A 6 -55.98 40.23 4.80
C LYS A 6 -54.67 40.11 4.01
N ILE A 7 -54.10 41.22 3.55
CA ILE A 7 -52.80 41.23 2.84
C ILE A 7 -51.67 40.76 3.76
N LYS A 8 -51.62 41.26 5.01
CA LYS A 8 -50.63 40.81 6.01
C LYS A 8 -50.75 39.32 6.31
N VAL A 9 -51.98 38.81 6.45
CA VAL A 9 -52.22 37.37 6.67
C VAL A 9 -51.75 36.54 5.48
N LEU A 10 -52.02 36.98 4.24
CA LEU A 10 -51.55 36.29 3.04
C LEU A 10 -50.01 36.30 2.94
N ALA A 11 -49.38 37.43 3.25
CA ALA A 11 -47.92 37.55 3.26
C ALA A 11 -47.27 36.63 4.31
N VAL A 12 -47.87 36.54 5.50
CA VAL A 12 -47.41 35.61 6.55
C VAL A 12 -47.58 34.16 6.12
N ALA A 13 -48.71 33.81 5.49
CA ALA A 13 -48.95 32.47 4.96
C ALA A 13 -47.92 32.07 3.89
N ALA A 14 -47.62 32.99 2.95
CA ALA A 14 -46.61 32.76 1.92
C ALA A 14 -45.21 32.59 2.53
N LEU A 15 -44.86 33.40 3.54
CA LEU A 15 -43.57 33.30 4.24
C LEU A 15 -43.41 31.92 4.91
N ILE A 16 -44.46 31.42 5.56
CA ILE A 16 -44.44 30.10 6.20
C ILE A 16 -44.19 28.99 5.17
N ILE A 17 -44.88 29.04 4.02
CA ILE A 17 -44.70 28.04 2.95
C ILE A 17 -43.25 28.04 2.45
N THR A 18 -42.65 29.23 2.25
CA THR A 18 -41.26 29.33 1.79
C THR A 18 -40.28 28.74 2.82
N ILE A 19 -40.48 29.02 4.11
CA ILE A 19 -39.63 28.47 5.17
C ILE A 19 -39.72 26.94 5.20
N LEU A 20 -40.93 26.37 5.08
CA LEU A 20 -41.13 24.93 5.05
C LEU A 20 -40.53 24.28 3.79
N GLY A 21 -40.57 24.95 2.64
CA GLY A 21 -39.91 24.46 1.42
C GLY A 21 -38.39 24.44 1.55
N LEU A 22 -37.80 25.47 2.17
CA LEU A 22 -36.36 25.58 2.37
C LEU A 22 -35.83 24.52 3.34
N THR A 23 -36.58 24.14 4.39
CA THR A 23 -36.14 23.10 5.32
C THR A 23 -36.09 21.73 4.65
N VAL A 24 -37.08 21.40 3.81
CA VAL A 24 -37.10 20.13 3.05
C VAL A 24 -35.96 20.10 2.02
N ALA A 25 -35.74 21.19 1.28
CA ALA A 25 -34.64 21.31 0.33
C ALA A 25 -33.26 21.23 1.02
N PHE A 26 -33.12 21.88 2.18
CA PHE A 26 -31.90 21.81 2.98
C PHE A 26 -31.65 20.39 3.52
N ALA A 27 -32.67 19.68 3.98
CA ALA A 27 -32.52 18.29 4.42
C ALA A 27 -32.11 17.35 3.26
N ALA A 28 -32.68 17.56 2.07
CA ALA A 28 -32.32 16.80 0.87
C ALA A 28 -30.88 17.09 0.40
N LEU A 29 -30.40 18.33 0.54
CA LEU A 29 -29.03 18.70 0.15
C LEU A 29 -27.99 18.38 1.25
N SER A 30 -28.36 18.51 2.52
CA SER A 30 -27.51 18.27 3.71
C SER A 30 -27.49 16.80 4.11
N GLN A 31 -27.61 15.89 3.14
CA GLN A 31 -27.39 14.48 3.39
C GLN A 31 -25.91 14.26 3.66
N THR A 32 -25.56 13.97 4.91
CA THR A 32 -24.25 13.42 5.24
C THR A 32 -24.22 11.98 4.74
N LEU A 33 -23.54 11.75 3.62
CA LEU A 33 -23.26 10.40 3.13
C LEU A 33 -22.23 9.74 4.06
N THR A 34 -22.71 9.03 5.09
CA THR A 34 -21.86 8.13 5.88
C THR A 34 -21.62 6.87 5.06
N ILE A 35 -20.50 6.83 4.32
CA ILE A 35 -20.08 5.62 3.61
C ILE A 35 -19.48 4.65 4.64
N ASN A 36 -20.31 3.75 5.15
CA ASN A 36 -19.87 2.58 5.91
C ASN A 36 -19.43 1.48 4.93
N GLY A 37 -18.43 1.78 4.11
CA GLY A 37 -17.81 0.78 3.25
C GLY A 37 -16.82 -0.03 4.07
N ALA A 38 -17.12 -1.29 4.36
CA ALA A 38 -16.08 -2.23 4.74
C ALA A 38 -15.25 -2.51 3.47
N ALA A 39 -14.12 -1.83 3.31
CA ALA A 39 -13.13 -2.24 2.34
C ALA A 39 -12.54 -3.56 2.82
N THR A 40 -13.11 -4.68 2.38
CA THR A 40 -12.44 -5.98 2.49
C THR A 40 -11.32 -5.96 1.47
N LEU A 41 -10.14 -5.48 1.89
CA LEU A 41 -8.93 -5.78 1.16
C LEU A 41 -8.71 -7.27 1.38
N ASP A 42 -8.82 -8.08 0.31
CA ASP A 42 -8.29 -9.44 0.35
C ASP A 42 -6.85 -9.29 0.83
N ALA A 43 -6.49 -9.91 1.96
CA ALA A 43 -5.31 -9.53 2.71
C ALA A 43 -4.08 -9.69 1.81
N ALA A 44 -3.61 -8.57 1.26
CA ALA A 44 -2.59 -8.59 0.24
C ALA A 44 -1.33 -9.16 0.87
N LYS A 45 -0.80 -10.22 0.27
CA LYS A 45 0.33 -10.95 0.83
C LYS A 45 1.62 -10.34 0.30
N TRP A 46 2.48 -9.92 1.21
CA TRP A 46 3.88 -9.68 0.91
C TRP A 46 4.63 -11.01 0.89
N GLY A 47 5.54 -11.21 -0.07
CA GLY A 47 6.20 -12.49 -0.28
C GLY A 47 7.45 -12.42 -1.15
N ILE A 48 8.32 -11.44 -0.89
CA ILE A 48 9.62 -11.37 -1.55
C ILE A 48 10.60 -12.28 -0.84
N LYS A 49 11.29 -13.14 -1.59
CA LYS A 49 12.29 -14.08 -1.08
C LYS A 49 13.42 -14.33 -2.06
N PHE A 50 14.53 -14.85 -1.54
CA PHE A 50 15.65 -15.38 -2.28
C PHE A 50 15.43 -16.86 -2.62
N GLU A 51 15.83 -17.25 -3.83
CA GLU A 51 15.87 -18.64 -4.29
C GLU A 51 17.13 -18.90 -5.14
N ASN A 52 17.44 -20.18 -5.41
CA ASN A 52 18.48 -20.61 -6.33
C ASN A 52 19.86 -19.95 -6.12
N LEU A 53 20.30 -19.83 -4.87
CA LEU A 53 21.65 -19.37 -4.57
C LEU A 53 22.70 -20.32 -5.19
N SER A 54 23.68 -19.75 -5.91
CA SER A 54 24.79 -20.51 -6.48
C SER A 54 25.85 -20.87 -5.46
N ASP A 55 26.64 -21.91 -5.73
CA ASP A 55 27.71 -22.40 -4.85
C ASP A 55 28.95 -21.46 -4.76
N GLY A 56 28.91 -20.29 -5.42
CA GLY A 56 30.00 -19.32 -5.47
C GLY A 56 31.05 -19.66 -6.54
N ASP A 57 31.36 -18.68 -7.39
CA ASP A 57 32.35 -18.81 -8.46
C ASP A 57 33.64 -18.06 -8.08
N ALA A 58 34.68 -18.82 -7.73
CA ALA A 58 35.96 -18.29 -7.30
C ALA A 58 36.90 -18.03 -8.49
N THR A 59 37.50 -16.85 -8.53
CA THR A 59 38.52 -16.45 -9.50
C THR A 59 39.86 -16.19 -8.81
N GLY A 60 40.96 -16.60 -9.44
CA GLY A 60 42.31 -16.44 -8.90
C GLY A 60 42.65 -17.51 -7.86
N ASP A 61 43.30 -17.09 -6.78
CA ASP A 61 43.67 -17.92 -5.63
C ASP A 61 42.61 -17.83 -4.50
N ALA A 62 41.41 -17.34 -4.81
CA ALA A 62 40.30 -17.24 -3.86
C ALA A 62 39.82 -18.63 -3.41
N THR A 63 39.50 -18.76 -2.12
CA THR A 63 38.89 -19.98 -1.56
C THR A 63 37.56 -19.68 -0.89
N ILE A 64 36.61 -20.60 -1.06
CA ILE A 64 35.34 -20.61 -0.34
C ILE A 64 35.53 -21.52 0.87
N ASN A 65 35.48 -20.94 2.07
CA ASN A 65 35.75 -21.66 3.31
C ASN A 65 34.48 -22.31 3.87
N ASP A 66 33.33 -21.72 3.59
CA ASP A 66 32.02 -22.24 3.96
C ASP A 66 31.00 -22.03 2.84
N THR A 67 29.98 -22.88 2.81
CA THR A 67 28.94 -22.83 1.78
C THR A 67 27.90 -21.78 2.14
N ALA A 68 27.69 -20.81 1.25
CA ALA A 68 26.65 -19.82 1.40
C ALA A 68 25.26 -20.47 1.39
N VAL A 69 24.38 -20.05 2.29
CA VAL A 69 23.02 -20.59 2.38
C VAL A 69 21.98 -19.49 2.54
N ILE A 70 20.82 -19.69 1.92
CA ILE A 70 19.65 -18.85 2.19
C ILE A 70 19.13 -19.23 3.58
N ALA A 71 18.94 -18.23 4.44
CA ALA A 71 18.44 -18.43 5.79
C ALA A 71 16.94 -18.81 5.80
N ASP A 72 16.45 -19.28 6.94
CA ASP A 72 15.04 -19.68 7.10
C ASP A 72 14.03 -18.53 6.88
N ASP A 73 14.47 -17.27 7.02
CA ASP A 73 13.66 -16.08 6.74
C ASP A 73 13.49 -15.81 5.24
N LEU A 74 14.24 -16.54 4.40
CA LEU A 74 14.30 -16.46 2.94
C LEU A 74 14.68 -15.07 2.38
N VAL A 75 15.17 -14.15 3.21
CA VAL A 75 15.57 -12.79 2.79
C VAL A 75 16.98 -12.44 3.26
N THR A 76 17.67 -13.40 3.86
CA THR A 76 19.04 -13.27 4.32
C THR A 76 19.89 -14.39 3.71
N ILE A 77 21.12 -14.05 3.31
CA ILE A 77 22.15 -15.03 2.93
C ILE A 77 23.18 -15.09 4.06
N ASN A 78 23.38 -16.28 4.60
CA ASN A 78 24.35 -16.55 5.66
C ASN A 78 25.58 -17.29 5.11
N ASN A 79 26.61 -17.40 5.95
CA ASN A 79 27.80 -18.22 5.71
C ASN A 79 28.59 -17.82 4.46
N ILE A 80 28.62 -16.52 4.14
CA ILE A 80 29.58 -15.97 3.18
C ILE A 80 30.95 -15.89 3.87
N ASP A 81 31.72 -16.97 3.76
CA ASP A 81 33.10 -17.06 4.27
C ASP A 81 34.05 -17.40 3.11
N VAL A 82 34.85 -16.40 2.72
CA VAL A 82 35.79 -16.48 1.60
C VAL A 82 37.14 -15.91 2.00
N SER A 83 38.21 -16.45 1.41
CA SER A 83 39.57 -15.92 1.56
C SER A 83 40.11 -15.45 0.23
N LEU A 84 40.60 -14.21 0.20
CA LEU A 84 41.21 -13.55 -0.94
C LEU A 84 42.65 -13.23 -0.56
N SER A 85 43.63 -13.78 -1.30
CA SER A 85 45.04 -13.74 -0.92
C SER A 85 45.86 -12.81 -1.81
N THR A 86 45.44 -12.62 -3.06
CA THR A 86 46.16 -11.84 -4.06
C THR A 86 45.25 -10.80 -4.74
N PRO A 87 45.83 -9.71 -5.27
CA PRO A 87 45.06 -8.75 -6.05
C PRO A 87 44.48 -9.40 -7.32
N GLY A 88 43.17 -9.29 -7.51
CA GLY A 88 42.45 -9.91 -8.63
C GLY A 88 41.61 -11.11 -8.22
N ASP A 89 41.80 -11.63 -7.00
CA ASP A 89 40.94 -12.66 -6.43
C ASP A 89 39.50 -12.14 -6.24
N SER A 90 38.52 -12.97 -6.58
CA SER A 90 37.11 -12.69 -6.32
C SER A 90 36.31 -13.96 -6.10
N VAL A 91 35.17 -13.84 -5.41
CA VAL A 91 34.15 -14.88 -5.36
C VAL A 91 32.82 -14.23 -5.70
N THR A 92 32.12 -14.78 -6.69
CA THR A 92 30.84 -14.24 -7.17
C THR A 92 29.70 -15.20 -6.84
N TYR A 93 28.65 -14.68 -6.21
CA TYR A 93 27.41 -15.42 -5.95
C TYR A 93 26.27 -14.82 -6.77
N THR A 94 25.37 -15.68 -7.23
CA THR A 94 24.13 -15.30 -7.90
C THR A 94 22.96 -15.85 -7.12
N VAL A 95 21.90 -15.07 -6.97
CA VAL A 95 20.68 -15.43 -6.26
C VAL A 95 19.49 -14.87 -7.02
N ASP A 96 18.40 -15.62 -7.06
CA ASP A 96 17.16 -15.16 -7.65
C ASP A 96 16.32 -14.41 -6.61
N LEU A 97 15.79 -13.24 -6.98
CA LEU A 97 14.80 -12.52 -6.19
C LEU A 97 13.40 -12.84 -6.74
N VAL A 98 12.61 -13.57 -5.98
CA VAL A 98 11.30 -14.08 -6.39
C VAL A 98 10.20 -13.37 -5.62
N ASN A 99 9.14 -12.97 -6.35
CA ASN A 99 7.92 -12.41 -5.77
C ASN A 99 6.80 -13.44 -5.76
N GLU A 100 6.55 -14.04 -4.59
CA GLU A 100 5.39 -14.88 -4.31
C GLU A 100 4.24 -14.11 -3.63
N GLY A 101 4.39 -12.80 -3.50
CA GLY A 101 3.32 -11.92 -3.02
C GLY A 101 2.20 -11.74 -4.05
N THR A 102 1.08 -11.21 -3.58
CA THR A 102 -0.04 -10.82 -4.47
C THR A 102 0.10 -9.38 -4.98
N ILE A 103 1.17 -8.68 -4.57
CA ILE A 103 1.49 -7.30 -4.95
C ILE A 103 2.75 -7.32 -5.80
N ASN A 104 2.73 -6.62 -6.93
CA ASN A 104 3.93 -6.43 -7.75
C ASN A 104 4.98 -5.63 -6.98
N ALA A 105 6.22 -6.14 -6.94
CA ALA A 105 7.35 -5.46 -6.34
C ALA A 105 8.27 -4.87 -7.41
N GLU A 106 8.96 -3.80 -7.05
CA GLU A 106 9.96 -3.13 -7.87
C GLU A 106 11.24 -2.95 -7.05
N ILE A 107 12.39 -3.20 -7.67
CA ILE A 107 13.69 -2.91 -7.06
C ILE A 107 14.03 -1.45 -7.33
N TYR A 108 14.06 -0.66 -6.27
CA TYR A 108 14.36 0.77 -6.39
C TYR A 108 15.87 1.08 -6.32
N SER A 109 16.64 0.29 -5.54
CA SER A 109 18.08 0.48 -5.36
C SER A 109 18.80 -0.83 -5.06
N ILE A 110 20.08 -0.92 -5.46
CA ILE A 110 21.03 -2.01 -5.19
C ILE A 110 22.29 -1.39 -4.59
#